data_AF-A0A6B3H7G3-F1
#
_entry.id   AF-A0A6B3H7G3-F1
#
_cell.length_a   1.000
_cell.length_b   1.000
_cell.length_c   1.000
_cell.angle_alpha   90.00
_cell.angle_beta   90.00
_cell.angle_gamma   90.00
#
_symmetry.space_group_name_H-M   'P 1'
#
loop_
_entity.id
_entity.type
_entity.pdbx_description
1 polymer ?
#
loop_
_entity_poly.entity_id
_entity_poly.type
_entity_poly.pdbx_seq_one_letter_code
_entity_poly.pdbx_strand_id
1 'polypeptide(L)'
;RTMAAAIVTLRQETTAEDLLRRANAALDRAGQPRLALLEIAPTPEAIPLGATGKVLKRQLREKYAALETYRPADPKAVAVAVSADHDPTAVPA
;
A
#
# COMPACT_ATOMS: atom_id res chain seq x y z
N ARG A 1 -2.04 15.21 -2.02
CA ARG A 1 -2.05 14.40 -0.78
C ARG A 1 -0.83 13.48 -0.80
N THR A 2 0.03 13.54 0.21
CA THR A 2 1.16 12.59 0.33
C THR A 2 0.63 11.31 0.97
N MET A 3 0.99 10.14 0.43
CA MET A 3 0.49 8.86 0.91
C MET A 3 1.62 7.83 0.97
N ALA A 4 1.70 7.08 2.07
CA ALA A 4 2.64 5.98 2.22
C ALA A 4 2.08 4.70 1.56
N ALA A 5 2.79 4.17 0.58
CA ALA A 5 2.43 2.95 -0.15
C ALA A 5 3.59 1.96 -0.13
N ALA A 6 3.27 0.67 -0.06
CA ALA A 6 4.23 -0.42 -0.13
C ALA A 6 3.86 -1.41 -1.24
N ILE A 7 4.87 -1.93 -1.94
CA ILE A 7 4.75 -3.08 -2.83
C ILE A 7 5.76 -4.15 -2.38
N VAL A 8 5.30 -5.40 -2.28
CA VAL A 8 6.10 -6.50 -1.73
C VAL A 8 5.96 -7.75 -2.59
N THR A 9 6.98 -8.61 -2.59
CA THR A 9 6.87 -9.99 -3.06
C THR A 9 6.71 -10.91 -1.86
N LEU A 10 5.87 -11.94 -1.97
CA LEU A 10 5.67 -12.90 -0.90
C LEU A 10 6.74 -13.99 -0.92
N ARG A 11 7.20 -14.38 0.27
CA ARG A 11 7.95 -15.63 0.48
C ARG A 11 7.06 -16.76 1.01
N GLN A 12 5.92 -16.41 1.59
CA GLN A 12 4.92 -17.31 2.15
C GLN A 12 3.54 -16.74 1.81
N GLU A 13 2.56 -17.60 1.52
CA GLU A 13 1.20 -17.18 1.21
C GLU A 13 0.57 -16.41 2.39
N THR A 14 0.04 -15.23 2.08
CA THR A 14 -0.75 -14.38 2.99
C THR A 14 -1.59 -13.43 2.15
N THR A 15 -2.58 -12.80 2.76
CA THR A 15 -3.42 -11.80 2.10
C THR A 15 -2.84 -10.39 2.29
N ALA A 16 -3.12 -9.49 1.35
CA ALA A 16 -2.67 -8.10 1.46
C ALA A 16 -3.23 -7.43 2.73
N GLU A 17 -4.45 -7.77 3.14
CA GLU A 17 -5.09 -7.22 4.34
C GLU A 17 -4.37 -7.62 5.63
N ASP A 18 -4.08 -8.91 5.79
CA ASP A 18 -3.37 -9.43 6.96
C ASP A 18 -1.96 -8.85 7.03
N LEU A 19 -1.27 -8.76 5.89
CA LEU A 19 0.06 -8.18 5.83
C LEU A 19 0.05 -6.67 6.12
N LEU A 20 -0.91 -5.91 5.59
CA LEU A 20 -1.07 -4.48 5.86
C LEU A 20 -1.32 -4.24 7.36
N ARG A 21 -2.19 -5.04 7.99
CA ARG A 21 -2.46 -4.95 9.43
C ARG A 21 -1.19 -5.22 10.25
N ARG A 22 -0.45 -6.28 9.94
CA ARG A 22 0.79 -6.63 10.64
C ARG A 22 1.87 -5.57 10.46
N ALA A 23 2.03 -5.05 9.24
CA ALA A 23 2.98 -4.00 8.92
C ALA A 23 2.65 -2.69 9.68
N ASN A 24 1.40 -2.26 9.66
CA ASN A 24 0.97 -1.06 10.39
C ASN A 24 1.14 -1.23 11.91
N ALA A 25 0.83 -2.39 12.47
CA ALA A 25 1.09 -2.65 13.89
C ALA A 25 2.59 -2.57 14.25
N ALA A 26 3.49 -2.97 13.34
CA ALA A 26 4.92 -2.83 13.53
C ALA A 26 5.40 -1.38 13.39
N LEU A 27 4.87 -0.64 12.42
CA LEU A 27 5.16 0.78 12.21
C LEU A 27 4.69 1.62 13.39
N ASP A 28 3.49 1.35 13.91
CA ASP A 28 2.95 2.01 15.11
C ASP A 28 3.88 1.81 16.31
N ARG A 29 4.32 0.58 16.55
CA ARG A 29 5.29 0.25 17.61
C ARG A 29 6.64 0.95 17.43
N ALA A 30 7.02 1.25 16.19
CA ALA A 30 8.23 1.97 15.85
C ALA A 30 8.04 3.51 15.78
N GLY A 31 6.84 4.03 16.06
CA GLY A 31 6.52 5.46 15.94
C GLY A 31 6.59 5.98 14.49
N GLN A 32 6.43 5.10 13.50
CA GLN A 32 6.49 5.43 12.08
C GLN A 32 5.09 5.65 11.49
N PRO A 33 4.97 6.45 10.41
CA PRO A 33 3.71 6.61 9.71
C PRO A 33 3.15 5.28 9.18
N ARG A 34 1.83 5.10 9.30
CA ARG A 34 1.12 3.94 8.76
C ARG A 34 1.14 3.94 7.23
N LEU A 35 1.16 2.74 6.65
CA LEU A 35 0.88 2.49 5.24
C LEU A 35 -0.61 2.68 4.97
N ALA A 36 -0.91 3.43 3.93
CA ALA A 36 -2.27 3.60 3.42
C ALA A 36 -2.61 2.59 2.31
N LEU A 37 -1.60 2.07 1.61
CA LEU A 37 -1.76 1.00 0.63
C LEU A 37 -0.65 -0.03 0.75
N LEU A 38 -1.01 -1.30 0.63
CA LEU A 38 -0.09 -2.40 0.41
C LEU A 38 -0.54 -3.21 -0.81
N GLU A 39 0.39 -3.47 -1.71
CA GLU A 39 0.21 -4.34 -2.87
C GLU A 39 1.19 -5.51 -2.82
N ILE A 40 0.68 -6.70 -3.09
CA ILE A 40 1.45 -7.91 -3.32
C ILE A 40 1.71 -8.01 -4.82
N ALA A 41 2.98 -7.92 -5.20
CA ALA A 41 3.42 -8.17 -6.56
C ALA A 41 3.31 -9.68 -6.84
N PRO A 42 2.56 -10.11 -7.88
CA PRO A 42 2.41 -11.52 -8.22
C PRO A 42 3.74 -12.14 -8.65
N THR A 43 4.61 -11.35 -9.26
CA THR A 43 5.96 -11.73 -9.64
C THR A 43 6.93 -10.57 -9.39
N PRO A 44 8.24 -10.82 -9.24
CA PRO A 44 9.24 -9.77 -9.07
C PRO A 44 9.25 -8.75 -10.22
N GLU A 45 8.90 -9.18 -11.44
CA GLU A 45 8.85 -8.33 -12.65
C GLU A 45 7.73 -7.29 -12.60
N ALA A 46 6.72 -7.48 -11.75
CA ALA A 46 5.67 -6.50 -11.53
C ALA A 46 6.17 -5.26 -10.73
N ILE A 47 7.36 -5.35 -10.12
CA ILE A 47 8.03 -4.19 -9.54
C ILE A 47 8.83 -3.53 -10.68
N PRO A 48 8.58 -2.25 -11.01
CA PRO A 48 9.26 -1.59 -12.11
C PRO A 48 10.74 -1.38 -11.77
N LEU A 49 11.59 -2.16 -12.43
CA LEU A 49 13.05 -2.08 -12.34
C LEU A 49 13.61 -1.44 -13.61
N GLY A 50 14.60 -0.56 -13.45
CA GLY A 50 15.39 -0.05 -14.57
C GLY A 50 16.43 -1.07 -15.03
N ALA A 51 17.16 -0.74 -16.10
CA ALA A 51 18.19 -1.61 -16.68
C ALA A 51 19.30 -2.07 -15.69
N THR A 52 19.46 -1.36 -14.56
CA THR A 52 20.43 -1.69 -13.50
C THR A 52 19.81 -2.43 -12.31
N GLY A 53 18.56 -2.88 -12.41
CA GLY A 53 17.84 -3.52 -11.30
C GLY A 53 17.38 -2.53 -10.21
N LYS A 54 17.49 -1.22 -10.45
CA LYS A 54 17.03 -0.19 -9.52
C LYS A 54 15.53 0.04 -9.66
N VAL A 55 14.85 0.18 -8.54
CA VAL A 55 13.41 0.50 -8.51
C VAL A 55 13.14 1.88 -9.12
N LEU A 56 12.27 1.92 -10.13
CA LEU A 56 11.83 3.14 -10.80
C LEU A 56 10.73 3.82 -9.98
N LYS A 57 11.12 4.53 -8.92
CA LYS A 57 10.18 5.21 -8.00
C LYS A 57 9.21 6.18 -8.71
N ARG A 58 9.61 6.78 -9.83
CA ARG A 58 8.73 7.66 -10.62
C ARG A 58 7.52 6.90 -11.17
N GLN A 59 7.73 5.75 -11.81
CA GLN A 59 6.65 4.92 -12.34
C GLN A 59 5.74 4.41 -11.22
N LEU A 60 6.30 4.06 -10.05
CA LEU A 60 5.48 3.70 -8.89
C LEU A 60 4.61 4.87 -8.41
N ARG A 61 5.15 6.08 -8.35
CA ARG A 61 4.35 7.27 -7.99
C ARG A 61 3.26 7.55 -9.01
N GLU A 62 3.54 7.41 -10.30
CA GLU A 62 2.54 7.55 -11.36
C GLU A 62 1.44 6.47 -11.25
N LYS A 63 1.83 5.21 -11.01
CA LYS A 63 0.92 4.07 -10.80
C LYS A 63 -0.06 4.33 -9.64
N TYR A 64 0.45 4.80 -8.50
CA TYR A 64 -0.37 5.04 -7.31
C TYR A 64 -0.99 6.45 -7.26
N ALA A 65 -0.63 7.37 -8.15
CA ALA A 65 -1.25 8.70 -8.21
C ALA A 65 -2.74 8.60 -8.55
N ALA A 66 -3.14 7.57 -9.29
CA ALA A 66 -4.50 7.32 -9.73
C ALA A 66 -5.20 6.22 -8.90
N LEU A 67 -5.00 6.25 -7.58
CA LEU A 67 -5.50 5.24 -6.63
C LEU A 67 -7.00 4.98 -6.73
N GLU A 68 -7.80 6.03 -6.93
CA GLU A 68 -9.26 5.94 -7.08
C GLU A 68 -9.66 5.08 -8.30
N THR A 69 -8.85 5.12 -9.35
CA THR A 69 -9.03 4.36 -10.59
C THR A 69 -8.14 3.12 -10.68
N TYR A 70 -7.27 2.88 -9.69
CA TYR A 70 -6.38 1.73 -9.69
C TYR A 70 -7.21 0.45 -9.56
N ARG A 71 -7.04 -0.48 -10.50
CA ARG A 71 -7.70 -1.78 -10.53
C ARG A 71 -6.63 -2.85 -10.61
N PRO A 72 -6.27 -3.49 -9.49
CA PRO A 72 -5.33 -4.60 -9.53
C PRO A 72 -5.96 -5.79 -10.26
N ALA A 73 -5.11 -6.61 -10.87
CA ALA A 73 -5.55 -7.85 -11.53
C ALA A 73 -6.15 -8.85 -10.53
N ASP A 74 -5.63 -8.88 -9.30
CA ASP A 74 -6.18 -9.64 -8.19
C ASP A 74 -6.58 -8.68 -7.05
N PRO A 75 -7.88 -8.53 -6.74
CA PRO A 75 -8.35 -7.73 -5.62
C PRO A 75 -7.77 -8.16 -4.27
N LYS A 76 -7.44 -9.45 -4.08
CA LYS A 76 -6.88 -9.96 -2.82
C LYS A 76 -5.40 -9.60 -2.64
N ALA A 77 -4.75 -9.22 -3.73
CA ALA A 77 -3.35 -8.79 -3.74
C ALA A 77 -3.18 -7.32 -3.34
N VAL A 78 -4.26 -6.56 -3.14
CA VAL A 78 -4.18 -5.15 -2.70
C VAL A 78 -5.03 -4.93 -1.47
N ALA A 79 -4.47 -4.21 -0.51
CA ALA A 79 -5.19 -3.72 0.66
C ALA A 79 -4.98 -2.22 0.80
N VAL A 80 -6.07 -1.52 1.11
CA VAL A 80 -6.07 -0.09 1.41
C VAL A 80 -6.49 0.07 2.86
N ALA A 81 -5.74 0.87 3.62
CA ALA A 81 -6.18 1.26 4.95
C ALA A 81 -7.36 2.21 4.78
N VAL A 82 -8.54 1.83 5.26
CA VAL A 82 -9.64 2.78 5.42
C VAL A 82 -9.13 3.84 6.38
N SER A 83 -8.85 5.03 5.85
CA SER A 83 -8.52 6.17 6.69
C SER A 83 -9.78 6.46 7.48
N ALA A 84 -9.70 6.43 8.81
CA ALA A 84 -10.75 6.94 9.70
C ALA A 84 -10.79 8.48 9.63
N ASP A 85 -10.77 9.04 8.42
CA ASP A 85 -10.95 10.47 8.14
C ASP A 85 -12.34 10.64 7.51
N HIS A 86 -13.36 10.28 8.29
CA HIS A 86 -14.65 10.96 8.31
C HIS A 86 -15.42 10.49 9.55
N ASP A 87 -15.29 11.23 10.64
CA ASP A 87 -16.35 11.28 11.64
C ASP A 87 -17.27 12.46 11.27
N PRO A 88 -18.47 12.23 10.68
CA PRO A 88 -19.45 13.29 10.48
C PRO A 88 -20.20 13.65 11.77
N THR A 89 -19.87 13.09 12.93
CA THR A 89 -20.67 13.27 14.16
C THR A 89 -19.86 13.85 15.32
N ALA A 90 -18.94 14.77 15.05
CA ALA A 90 -18.52 15.74 16.06
C ALA A 90 -19.48 16.94 16.00
N VAL A 91 -20.67 16.81 16.61
CA VAL A 91 -21.56 17.93 16.89
C VAL A 91 -21.00 18.67 18.10
N PRO A 92 -20.58 19.95 18.00
CA PRO A 92 -20.26 20.73 19.17
C PRO A 92 -21.50 21.46 19.69
N ALA A 93 -21.65 21.38 21.02
CA ALA A 93 -22.55 22.13 21.92
C ALA A 93 -24.06 21.83 21.84
#